data_AF-A0A955BEW6-F1
#
_entry.id   AF-A0A955BEW6-F1
#
_cell.length_a   1.000
_cell.length_b   1.000
_cell.length_c   1.000
_cell.angle_alpha   90.00
_cell.angle_beta   90.00
_cell.angle_gamma   90.00
#
_symmetry.space_group_name_H-M   'P 1'
#
loop_
_entity.id
_entity.type
_entity.pdbx_description
1 polymer ?
#
loop_
_entity_poly.entity_id
_entity_poly.type
_entity_poly.pdbx_seq_one_letter_code
_entity_poly.pdbx_strand_id
1 'polypeptide(L)'
;RALPSLMDEMEAELAKLGLSKEKFTVRMTGCPNGCARPYNSDIGLVGKTKGKYTLFVGGRLLGNRLNFIYQDLVPEEEVVSTLVPLFTFFKQHRENGETFGDFCHRQGRDRLLAWADEFTAAAS
;
A
#
# COMPACT_ATOMS: atom_id res chain seq x y z
N ARG A 1 0.61 -15.35 13.54
CA ARG A 1 1.53 -14.31 13.00
C ARG A 1 0.87 -13.81 11.73
N ALA A 2 0.43 -12.55 11.69
CA ALA A 2 -0.34 -11.95 10.59
C ALA A 2 0.50 -11.63 9.34
N LEU A 3 1.76 -11.27 9.55
CA LEU A 3 2.67 -10.79 8.50
C LEU A 3 2.93 -11.80 7.36
N PRO A 4 3.22 -13.09 7.64
CA PRO A 4 3.49 -14.05 6.56
C PRO A 4 2.30 -14.23 5.61
N SER A 5 1.09 -14.43 6.14
CA SER A 5 -0.11 -14.62 5.31
C SER A 5 -0.47 -13.39 4.49
N LEU A 6 -0.31 -12.19 5.06
CA LEU A 6 -0.57 -10.94 4.35
C LEU A 6 0.41 -10.73 3.18
N MET A 7 1.69 -11.08 3.40
CA MET A 7 2.71 -11.01 2.36
C MET A 7 2.41 -12.01 1.23
N ASP A 8 2.04 -13.25 1.57
CA ASP A 8 1.70 -14.29 0.58
C ASP A 8 0.52 -13.85 -0.31
N GLU A 9 -0.53 -13.28 0.29
CA GLU A 9 -1.70 -12.78 -0.44
C GLU A 9 -1.34 -11.59 -1.34
N MET A 10 -0.55 -10.64 -0.84
CA MET A 10 -0.09 -9.51 -1.63
C MET A 10 0.80 -9.94 -2.80
N GLU A 11 1.71 -10.91 -2.60
CA GLU A 11 2.54 -11.49 -3.66
C GLU A 11 1.69 -12.15 -4.74
N ALA A 12 0.63 -12.86 -4.36
CA ALA A 12 -0.30 -13.48 -5.30
C ALA A 12 -1.03 -12.44 -6.16
N GLU A 13 -1.51 -11.34 -5.57
CA GLU A 13 -2.16 -10.25 -6.31
C GLU A 13 -1.19 -9.51 -7.23
N LEU A 14 0.03 -9.23 -6.78
CA LEU A 14 1.07 -8.63 -7.63
C LEU A 14 1.40 -9.53 -8.82
N ALA A 15 1.42 -10.85 -8.63
CA ALA A 15 1.64 -11.80 -9.70
C ALA A 15 0.52 -11.78 -10.74
N LYS A 16 -0.75 -11.73 -10.32
CA LYS A 16 -1.89 -11.58 -11.23
C LYS A 16 -1.81 -10.28 -12.03
N LEU A 17 -1.33 -9.22 -11.42
CA LEU A 17 -1.13 -7.93 -12.08
C LEU A 17 0.14 -7.88 -12.95
N GLY A 18 1.01 -8.88 -12.91
CA GLY A 18 2.29 -8.88 -13.64
C GLY A 18 3.34 -7.94 -13.03
N LEU A 19 3.19 -7.59 -11.76
CA LEU A 19 4.06 -6.69 -11.00
C LEU A 19 5.07 -7.43 -10.09
N SER A 20 5.21 -8.76 -10.19
CA SER A 20 6.13 -9.55 -9.34
C SER A 20 7.59 -9.14 -9.41
N LYS A 21 8.01 -8.41 -10.46
CA LYS A 21 9.39 -7.92 -10.61
C LYS A 21 9.59 -6.53 -9.99
N GLU A 22 8.52 -5.85 -9.60
CA GLU A 22 8.58 -4.54 -8.99
C GLU A 22 9.19 -4.64 -7.59
N LYS A 23 10.00 -3.64 -7.24
CA LYS A 23 10.65 -3.57 -5.94
C LYS A 23 10.05 -2.41 -5.15
N PHE A 24 9.39 -2.73 -4.05
CA PHE A 24 8.91 -1.74 -3.09
C PHE A 24 9.03 -2.30 -1.67
N THR A 25 9.03 -1.38 -0.70
CA THR A 25 9.13 -1.73 0.72
C THR A 25 7.76 -1.77 1.37
N VAL A 26 7.47 -2.89 2.03
CA VAL A 26 6.32 -3.03 2.93
C VAL A 26 6.85 -3.20 4.35
N ARG A 27 6.34 -2.38 5.27
CA ARG A 27 6.73 -2.43 6.68
C ARG A 27 5.50 -2.42 7.55
N MET A 28 5.42 -3.39 8.46
CA MET A 28 4.29 -3.55 9.36
C MET A 28 4.75 -3.45 10.82
N THR A 29 3.97 -2.74 11.63
CA THR A 29 4.14 -2.67 13.08
C THR A 29 2.81 -2.83 13.78
N GLY A 30 2.79 -3.49 14.94
CA GLY A 30 1.56 -3.71 15.71
C GLY A 30 1.11 -2.51 16.55
N CYS A 31 1.92 -1.46 16.66
CA CYS A 31 1.61 -0.27 17.44
C CYS A 31 2.22 1.00 16.81
N PRO A 32 1.69 2.20 17.11
CA PRO A 32 2.13 3.45 16.46
C PRO A 32 3.54 3.90 16.84
N ASN A 33 4.21 3.24 17.79
CA ASN A 33 5.58 3.57 18.22
C ASN A 33 6.61 3.43 17.09
N GLY A 34 6.28 2.74 16.00
CA GLY A 34 7.05 2.83 14.76
C GLY A 34 8.42 2.13 14.80
N CYS A 35 8.60 1.09 15.62
CA CYS A 35 9.87 0.35 15.74
C CYS A 35 10.39 -0.18 14.40
N ALA A 36 9.49 -0.53 13.48
CA ALA A 36 9.83 -0.99 12.13
C ALA A 36 10.08 0.16 11.14
N ARG A 37 10.03 1.43 11.56
CA ARG A 37 10.06 2.63 10.71
C ARG A 37 9.04 2.55 9.55
N PRO A 38 7.74 2.41 9.85
CA PRO A 38 6.69 2.25 8.83
C PRO A 38 6.39 3.56 8.08
N TYR A 39 6.82 4.71 8.60
CA TYR A 39 6.45 6.03 8.07
C TYR A 39 7.29 6.51 6.88
N ASN A 40 8.28 5.73 6.45
CA ASN A 40 9.13 6.07 5.30
C ASN A 40 9.23 4.97 4.23
N SER A 41 8.45 3.90 4.36
CA SER A 41 8.34 2.85 3.34
C SER A 41 7.32 3.19 2.27
N ASP A 42 7.41 2.52 1.12
CA ASP A 42 6.43 2.62 0.03
C ASP A 42 5.02 2.28 0.53
N ILE A 43 4.90 1.22 1.34
CA ILE A 43 3.68 0.82 2.06
C ILE A 43 4.01 0.64 3.55
N GLY A 44 3.26 1.31 4.41
CA GLY A 44 3.35 1.20 5.86
C GLY A 44 2.04 0.70 6.45
N LEU A 45 2.10 -0.32 7.30
CA LEU A 45 0.95 -0.86 8.03
C LEU A 45 1.16 -0.65 9.52
N VAL A 46 0.33 0.18 10.14
CA VAL A 46 0.46 0.53 11.55
C VAL A 46 -0.77 0.07 12.31
N GLY A 47 -0.60 -0.89 13.21
CA GLY A 47 -1.67 -1.39 14.07
C GLY A 47 -2.20 -0.27 14.97
N LYS A 48 -3.52 -0.06 14.90
CA LYS A 48 -4.22 0.98 15.67
C LYS A 48 -5.14 0.39 16.74
N THR A 49 -5.80 -0.71 16.42
CA THR A 49 -6.56 -1.54 17.37
C THR A 49 -6.43 -3.01 16.96
N LYS A 50 -6.98 -3.93 17.76
CA LYS A 50 -6.91 -5.37 17.48
C LYS A 50 -7.52 -5.67 16.10
N GLY A 51 -6.70 -6.20 15.20
CA GLY A 51 -7.10 -6.59 13.85
C GLY A 51 -7.38 -5.44 12.88
N LYS A 52 -6.96 -4.20 13.19
CA LYS A 52 -7.10 -3.07 12.27
C LYS A 52 -5.83 -2.24 12.14
N TYR A 53 -5.56 -1.81 10.91
CA TYR A 53 -4.37 -1.08 10.54
C TYR A 53 -4.71 0.27 9.92
N THR A 54 -3.84 1.25 10.16
CA THR A 54 -3.74 2.44 9.32
C THR A 54 -2.76 2.13 8.19
N LEU A 55 -3.19 2.36 6.96
CA LEU A 55 -2.39 2.18 5.74
C LEU A 55 -1.73 3.50 5.38
N PHE A 56 -0.42 3.46 5.20
CA PHE A 56 0.38 4.57 4.74
C PHE A 56 1.00 4.24 3.37
N VAL A 57 1.03 5.21 2.46
CA VAL A 57 1.63 5.04 1.13
C VAL A 57 2.40 6.29 0.69
N GLY A 58 3.28 6.14 -0.30
CA GLY A 58 3.99 7.26 -0.91
C GLY A 58 5.36 7.57 -0.30
N GLY A 59 5.90 6.67 0.53
CA GLY A 59 7.30 6.73 0.97
C GLY A 59 8.25 6.33 -0.16
N ARG A 60 9.48 5.91 0.18
CA ARG A 60 10.46 5.43 -0.82
C ARG A 60 11.22 4.24 -0.30
N LEU A 61 11.67 3.39 -1.23
CA LEU A 61 12.63 2.31 -0.97
C LEU A 61 13.87 2.76 -0.16
N LEU A 62 14.41 3.93 -0.48
CA LEU A 62 15.57 4.53 0.21
C LEU A 62 15.22 5.08 1.61
N GLY A 63 13.95 5.25 1.94
CA GLY A 63 13.50 5.76 3.24
C GLY A 63 13.74 7.25 3.48
N ASN A 64 14.00 8.04 2.43
CA ASN A 64 14.29 9.47 2.51
C ASN A 64 13.06 10.39 2.32
N ARG A 65 11.85 9.81 2.21
CA ARG A 65 10.59 10.55 2.15
C ARG A 65 9.56 9.90 3.08
N LEU A 66 8.79 10.74 3.77
CA LEU A 66 7.68 10.28 4.58
C LEU A 66 6.50 9.89 3.70
N ASN A 67 5.85 8.79 4.05
CA ASN A 67 4.56 8.44 3.48
C ASN A 67 3.42 9.24 4.12
N PHE A 68 2.22 9.15 3.56
CA PHE A 68 1.01 9.76 4.07
C PHE A 68 -0.04 8.71 4.38
N ILE A 69 -0.99 9.04 5.25
CA ILE A 69 -2.13 8.15 5.56
C ILE A 69 -3.00 8.03 4.31
N TYR A 70 -3.09 6.84 3.75
CA TYR A 70 -4.02 6.52 2.68
C TYR A 70 -5.42 6.30 3.25
N GLN A 71 -5.54 5.30 4.14
CA GLN A 71 -6.80 4.93 4.79
C GLN A 71 -6.54 4.48 6.24
N ASP A 72 -7.53 4.69 7.10
CA ASP A 72 -7.44 4.38 8.53
C ASP A 72 -8.46 3.32 8.92
N LEU A 73 -8.17 2.58 10.01
CA LEU A 73 -9.04 1.55 10.58
C LEU A 73 -9.43 0.42 9.61
N VAL A 74 -8.53 0.06 8.69
CA VAL A 74 -8.74 -1.03 7.72
C VAL A 74 -8.61 -2.38 8.44
N PRO A 75 -9.61 -3.27 8.36
CA PRO A 75 -9.51 -4.65 8.87
C PRO A 75 -8.34 -5.40 8.26
N GLU A 76 -7.68 -6.28 9.03
CA GLU A 76 -6.52 -7.06 8.57
C GLU A 76 -6.80 -7.83 7.28
N GLU A 77 -7.98 -8.44 7.19
CA GLU A 77 -8.48 -9.21 6.06
C GLU A 77 -8.80 -8.36 4.81
N GLU A 78 -8.92 -7.03 4.96
CA GLU A 78 -9.21 -6.10 3.87
C GLU A 78 -7.96 -5.33 3.41
N VAL A 79 -6.80 -5.52 4.07
CA VAL A 79 -5.59 -4.76 3.75
C VAL A 79 -5.15 -4.98 2.32
N VAL A 80 -5.13 -6.24 1.83
CA VAL A 80 -4.68 -6.52 0.47
C VAL A 80 -5.69 -6.02 -0.57
N SER A 81 -6.98 -6.29 -0.38
CA SER A 81 -8.03 -5.81 -1.27
C SER A 81 -8.07 -4.28 -1.37
N THR A 82 -7.72 -3.59 -0.28
CA THR A 82 -7.56 -2.12 -0.26
C THR A 82 -6.37 -1.62 -1.08
N LEU A 83 -5.30 -2.42 -1.22
CA LEU A 83 -4.09 -2.07 -1.98
C LEU A 83 -4.17 -2.46 -3.47
N VAL A 84 -4.98 -3.45 -3.83
CA VAL A 84 -5.15 -3.92 -5.22
C VAL A 84 -5.53 -2.79 -6.20
N PRO A 85 -6.48 -1.87 -5.89
CA PRO A 85 -6.78 -0.74 -6.75
C PRO A 85 -5.55 0.13 -7.01
N LEU A 86 -4.70 0.35 -6.00
CA LEU A 86 -3.50 1.17 -6.10
C LEU A 86 -2.44 0.52 -7.00
N PHE A 87 -2.23 -0.79 -6.86
CA PHE A 87 -1.33 -1.53 -7.74
C PHE A 87 -1.81 -1.52 -9.19
N THR A 88 -3.12 -1.60 -9.40
CA THR A 88 -3.73 -1.50 -10.72
C THR A 88 -3.54 -0.11 -11.30
N PHE A 89 -3.75 0.93 -10.48
CA PHE A 89 -3.54 2.32 -10.89
C PHE A 89 -2.09 2.56 -11.30
N PHE A 90 -1.16 2.09 -10.47
CA PHE A 90 0.28 2.15 -10.72
C PHE A 90 0.63 1.48 -12.05
N LYS A 91 0.15 0.26 -12.29
CA LYS A 91 0.41 -0.46 -13.54
C LYS A 91 -0.02 0.34 -14.79
N GLN A 92 -1.16 1.03 -14.71
CA GLN A 92 -1.77 1.70 -15.85
C GLN A 92 -1.24 3.13 -16.08
N HIS A 93 -0.87 3.85 -15.02
CA HIS A 93 -0.61 5.29 -15.08
C HIS A 93 0.77 5.71 -14.55
N ARG A 94 1.65 4.76 -14.24
CA ARG A 94 3.04 5.08 -13.89
C ARG A 94 3.78 5.73 -15.05
N GLU A 95 4.71 6.59 -14.70
CA GLU A 95 5.70 7.11 -15.64
C GLU A 95 6.85 6.11 -15.83
N ASN A 96 7.64 6.29 -16.89
CA ASN A 96 8.72 5.35 -17.21
C ASN A 96 9.78 5.32 -16.09
N GLY A 97 10.04 4.14 -15.53
CA GLY A 97 10.98 3.94 -14.43
C GLY A 97 10.48 4.42 -13.06
N GLU A 98 9.21 4.82 -12.94
CA GLU A 98 8.63 5.26 -11.67
C GLU A 98 8.40 4.09 -10.70
N THR A 99 8.76 4.29 -9.44
CA THR A 99 8.51 3.33 -8.35
C THR A 99 7.11 3.49 -7.78
N PHE A 100 6.57 2.45 -7.11
CA PHE A 100 5.24 2.52 -6.49
C PHE A 100 5.12 3.69 -5.49
N GLY A 101 6.11 3.89 -4.62
CA GLY A 101 6.10 5.00 -3.67
C GLY A 101 6.15 6.37 -4.35
N ASP A 102 6.95 6.54 -5.41
CA ASP A 102 6.98 7.79 -6.19
C ASP A 102 5.65 8.05 -6.91
N PHE A 103 5.04 7.01 -7.46
CA PHE A 103 3.71 7.08 -8.06
C PHE A 103 2.64 7.52 -7.06
N CYS A 104 2.53 6.86 -5.91
CA CYS A 104 1.56 7.23 -4.87
C CYS A 104 1.78 8.66 -4.39
N HIS A 105 3.03 9.09 -4.25
CA HIS A 105 3.36 10.46 -3.88
C HIS A 105 2.93 11.49 -4.94
N ARG A 106 3.19 11.22 -6.22
CA ARG A 106 2.81 12.08 -7.34
C ARG A 106 1.29 12.20 -7.52
N GLN A 107 0.56 11.08 -7.39
CA GLN A 107 -0.90 11.09 -7.49
C GLN A 107 -1.54 11.80 -6.29
N GLY A 108 -0.95 11.65 -5.10
CA GLY A 108 -1.51 12.18 -3.87
C GLY A 108 -2.75 11.42 -3.40
N ARG A 109 -3.12 11.63 -2.12
CA ARG A 109 -4.17 10.85 -1.46
C ARG A 109 -5.52 10.90 -2.19
N ASP A 110 -5.98 12.09 -2.55
CA ASP A 110 -7.35 12.27 -3.05
C ASP A 110 -7.56 11.57 -4.40
N ARG A 111 -6.53 11.57 -5.26
CA ARG A 111 -6.59 10.89 -6.56
C ARG A 111 -6.51 9.38 -6.42
N LEU A 112 -5.74 8.87 -5.45
CA LEU A 112 -5.70 7.44 -5.15
C LEU A 112 -7.06 6.94 -4.65
N LEU A 113 -7.74 7.73 -3.80
CA LEU A 113 -9.08 7.39 -3.30
C LEU A 113 -10.12 7.41 -4.42
N ALA A 114 -10.13 8.46 -5.25
CA ALA A 114 -11.06 8.55 -6.38
C ALA A 114 -10.91 7.34 -7.33
N TRP A 115 -9.67 6.95 -7.63
CA TRP A 115 -9.42 5.74 -8.43
C TRP A 115 -9.92 4.47 -7.75
N ALA A 116 -9.71 4.32 -6.44
CA ALA A 116 -10.14 3.13 -5.71
C ALA A 116 -11.66 2.99 -5.68
N ASP A 117 -12.38 4.11 -5.56
CA ASP A 117 -13.85 4.14 -5.63
C ASP A 117 -14.34 3.72 -7.02
N GLU A 118 -13.75 4.25 -8.09
CA GLU A 118 -14.06 3.88 -9.47
C GLU A 118 -13.77 2.40 -9.76
N PHE A 119 -12.62 1.90 -9.29
CA PHE A 119 -12.22 0.51 -9.45
C PHE A 119 -13.20 -0.45 -8.75
N THR A 120 -13.65 -0.09 -7.55
CA THR A 120 -14.60 -0.92 -6.77
C THR A 120 -15.98 -0.92 -7.42
N ALA A 121 -16.42 0.24 -7.93
CA ALA A 121 -17.69 0.36 -8.65
C ALA A 121 -17.70 -0.46 -9.95
N ALA A 122 -16.57 -0.54 -10.67
CA ALA A 122 -16.45 -1.34 -11.89
C ALA A 122 -16.33 -2.86 -11.64
N ALA A 123 -15.98 -3.27 -10.41
CA ALA A 123 -15.85 -4.68 -10.02
C ALA A 123 -17.13 -5.27 -9.40
N SER A 124 -18.17 -4.45 -9.23
CA SER A 124 -19.49 -4.82 -8.68
C SER A 124 -20.51 -5.09 -9.79
#